data_AF-A0A1Q7B428-F1
#
_entry.id   AF-A0A1Q7B428-F1
#
_cell.length_a   1.000
_cell.length_b   1.000
_cell.length_c   1.000
_cell.angle_alpha   90.00
_cell.angle_beta   90.00
_cell.angle_gamma   90.00
#
_symmetry.space_group_name_H-M   'P 1'
#
loop_
_entity.id
_entity.type
_entity.pdbx_description
1 polymer ?
#
loop_
_entity_poly.entity_id
_entity_poly.type
_entity_poly.pdbx_seq_one_letter_code
_entity_poly.pdbx_strand_id
1 'polypeptide(L)'
;MWPDARSASASSMDGLGVKAEGTIVHAAVPNDWHVEDIGDFDIDGSSDIVWRHDSGQVYIWLMDGLGIKAEGTVSHAAVSSDWHIFS
;
A
#
# COMPACT_ATOMS: atom_id res chain seq x y z
N MET A 1 -32.74 30.16 -32.48
CA MET A 1 -33.52 29.93 -31.24
C MET A 1 -33.48 28.43 -30.98
N TRP A 2 -32.55 27.99 -30.13
CA TRP A 2 -32.30 26.56 -29.86
C TRP A 2 -33.13 26.13 -28.63
N PRO A 3 -33.84 24.99 -28.63
CA PRO A 3 -34.54 24.50 -27.45
C PRO A 3 -33.65 23.64 -26.55
N ASP A 4 -33.68 24.03 -25.28
CA ASP A 4 -33.57 23.24 -24.04
C ASP A 4 -32.41 22.22 -23.88
N ALA A 5 -31.48 22.62 -23.01
CA ALA A 5 -30.45 21.78 -22.44
C ALA A 5 -31.09 20.76 -21.49
N ARG A 6 -31.19 19.51 -21.96
CA ARG A 6 -31.38 18.36 -21.07
C ARG A 6 -30.31 18.42 -19.98
N SER A 7 -30.78 18.51 -18.75
CA SER A 7 -30.01 18.53 -17.51
C SER A 7 -28.78 17.62 -17.60
N ALA A 8 -27.61 18.23 -17.79
CA ALA A 8 -26.38 17.61 -17.38
C ALA A 8 -26.48 17.51 -15.85
N SER A 9 -26.72 16.30 -15.35
CA SER A 9 -26.44 15.94 -13.97
C SER A 9 -24.93 16.10 -13.78
N ALA A 10 -24.48 17.35 -13.61
CA ALA A 10 -23.21 17.62 -12.98
C ALA A 10 -23.37 17.10 -11.56
N SER A 11 -23.00 15.83 -11.37
CA SER A 11 -22.92 15.20 -10.07
C SER A 11 -21.99 16.06 -9.24
N SER A 12 -22.57 16.88 -8.36
CA SER A 12 -21.86 17.51 -7.25
C SER A 12 -21.13 16.40 -6.53
N MET A 13 -19.80 16.39 -6.63
CA MET A 13 -18.98 15.50 -5.82
C MET A 13 -19.14 15.97 -4.37
N ASP A 14 -19.90 15.21 -3.59
CA ASP A 14 -20.15 15.42 -2.15
C ASP A 14 -19.01 14.87 -1.27
N GLY A 15 -17.81 14.76 -1.84
CA GLY A 15 -16.61 14.39 -1.10
C GLY A 15 -16.53 12.92 -0.67
N LEU A 16 -17.42 12.04 -1.15
CA LEU A 16 -17.42 10.61 -0.78
C LEU A 16 -17.36 9.65 -1.98
N GLY A 17 -17.04 10.15 -3.18
CA GLY A 17 -16.96 9.33 -4.38
C GLY A 17 -15.60 8.67 -4.59
N VAL A 18 -15.39 7.47 -4.04
CA VAL A 18 -14.43 6.52 -4.64
C VAL A 18 -15.11 5.90 -5.85
N LYS A 19 -14.70 6.32 -7.05
CA LYS A 19 -15.18 5.73 -8.30
C LYS A 19 -14.37 4.46 -8.55
N ALA A 20 -14.86 3.36 -7.98
CA ALA A 20 -14.35 2.01 -8.15
C ALA A 20 -12.86 1.85 -7.83
N GLU A 21 -12.56 1.76 -6.54
CA GLU A 21 -11.52 0.87 -6.05
C GLU A 21 -12.26 -0.12 -5.18
N GLY A 22 -12.04 -1.42 -5.38
CA GLY A 22 -12.71 -2.45 -4.60
C GLY A 22 -12.60 -2.08 -3.11
N THR A 23 -13.69 -2.22 -2.36
CA THR A 23 -13.65 -2.04 -0.91
C THR A 23 -12.78 -3.16 -0.34
N ILE A 24 -11.47 -3.02 -0.41
CA ILE A 24 -10.55 -3.95 0.25
C ILE A 24 -10.42 -3.45 1.68
N VAL A 25 -11.35 -3.87 2.53
CA VAL A 25 -11.22 -3.73 3.98
C VAL A 25 -10.14 -4.70 4.46
N HIS A 26 -8.87 -4.28 4.38
CA HIS A 26 -7.83 -4.92 5.19
C HIS A 26 -7.96 -4.44 6.64
N ALA A 27 -7.53 -5.28 7.58
CA ALA A 27 -7.48 -4.89 8.99
C ALA A 27 -6.70 -3.57 9.11
N ALA A 28 -7.18 -2.67 9.97
CA ALA A 28 -6.52 -1.39 10.18
C ALA A 28 -5.07 -1.64 10.61
N VAL A 29 -4.12 -1.09 9.86
CA VAL A 29 -2.70 -1.06 10.26
C VAL A 29 -2.57 -0.04 11.40
N PRO A 30 -2.07 -0.44 12.58
CA PRO A 30 -1.88 0.49 13.68
C PRO A 30 -0.84 1.58 13.33
N ASN A 31 -0.87 2.71 14.04
CA ASN A 31 -0.09 3.91 13.71
C ASN A 31 1.42 3.81 14.01
N ASP A 32 1.84 2.73 14.65
CA ASP A 32 3.22 2.39 14.97
C ASP A 32 3.91 1.66 13.81
N TRP A 33 3.20 1.38 12.72
CA TRP A 33 3.72 0.85 11.46
C TRP A 33 3.73 1.90 10.36
N HIS A 34 4.84 1.95 9.63
CA HIS A 34 5.08 2.88 8.53
C HIS A 34 5.47 2.12 7.27
N VAL A 35 5.11 2.63 6.09
CA VAL A 35 5.64 2.10 4.83
C VAL A 35 7.09 2.55 4.72
N GLU A 36 8.01 1.59 4.67
CA GLU A 36 9.46 1.84 4.50
C GLU A 36 9.83 1.84 3.01
N ASP A 37 9.29 0.89 2.23
CA ASP A 37 9.60 0.76 0.81
C ASP A 37 8.47 0.09 0.01
N ILE A 38 8.49 0.31 -1.30
CA ILE A 38 7.57 -0.27 -2.28
C ILE A 38 8.37 -0.75 -3.49
N GLY A 39 8.21 -2.02 -3.85
CA GLY A 39 8.95 -2.63 -4.95
C GLY A 39 8.47 -4.05 -5.24
N ASP A 40 8.89 -4.61 -6.37
CA ASP A 40 8.63 -6.02 -6.70
C ASP A 40 9.72 -6.89 -6.05
N PHE A 41 9.45 -7.39 -4.85
CA PHE A 41 10.44 -8.12 -4.04
C PHE A 41 10.40 -9.64 -4.29
N ASP A 42 9.28 -10.18 -4.79
CA ASP A 42 9.14 -11.59 -5.17
C ASP A 42 9.23 -11.87 -6.69
N ILE A 43 9.38 -10.82 -7.51
CA ILE A 43 9.61 -10.85 -8.96
C ILE A 43 8.40 -11.44 -9.70
N ASP A 44 7.19 -11.16 -9.22
CA ASP A 44 5.95 -11.59 -9.87
C ASP A 44 5.34 -10.54 -10.81
N GLY A 45 5.94 -9.34 -10.88
CA GLY A 45 5.50 -8.22 -11.68
C GLY A 45 4.50 -7.30 -10.99
N SER A 46 4.13 -7.58 -9.74
CA SER A 46 3.33 -6.72 -8.87
C SER A 46 4.22 -5.94 -7.90
N SER A 47 3.73 -4.81 -7.39
CA SER A 47 4.44 -4.04 -6.36
C SER A 47 4.04 -4.51 -4.97
N ASP A 48 5.01 -4.94 -4.18
CA ASP A 48 4.91 -5.33 -2.79
C ASP A 48 5.18 -4.15 -1.85
N ILE A 49 4.84 -4.31 -0.56
CA ILE A 49 5.00 -3.27 0.47
C ILE A 49 5.86 -3.78 1.62
N VAL A 50 6.92 -3.05 1.96
CA VAL A 50 7.70 -3.27 3.18
C VAL A 50 7.24 -2.29 4.25
N TRP A 51 6.79 -2.83 5.37
CA TRP A 51 6.39 -2.10 6.56
C TRP A 51 7.47 -2.15 7.63
N ARG A 52 7.61 -1.06 8.37
CA ARG A 52 8.50 -0.95 9.52
C ARG A 52 7.76 -0.43 10.73
N HIS A 53 7.85 -1.18 11.82
CA HIS A 53 7.33 -0.78 13.11
C HIS A 53 8.30 0.14 13.84
N ASP A 54 7.81 1.01 14.73
CA ASP A 54 8.63 1.89 15.58
C ASP A 54 9.68 1.12 16.41
N SER A 55 9.42 -0.15 16.74
CA SER A 55 10.37 -1.03 17.44
C SER A 55 11.52 -1.53 16.56
N GLY A 56 11.47 -1.27 15.25
CA GLY A 56 12.42 -1.79 14.26
C GLY A 56 12.03 -3.13 13.65
N GLN A 57 10.88 -3.72 14.02
CA GLN A 57 10.37 -4.91 13.33
C GLN A 57 10.03 -4.57 11.88
N VAL A 58 10.38 -5.47 10.96
CA VAL A 58 10.05 -5.36 9.54
C VAL A 58 9.06 -6.44 9.15
N TYR A 59 8.07 -6.07 8.36
CA TYR A 59 7.02 -6.95 7.87
C TYR A 59 6.82 -6.69 6.38
N ILE A 60 6.59 -7.73 5.59
CA ILE A 60 6.37 -7.58 4.15
C ILE A 60 4.98 -8.07 3.78
N TRP A 61 4.31 -7.31 2.92
CA TRP A 61 3.12 -7.71 2.19
C TRP A 61 3.50 -7.92 0.74
N LEU A 62 3.50 -9.19 0.31
CA LEU A 62 3.55 -9.53 -1.10
C LEU A 62 2.15 -9.35 -1.69
N MET A 63 2.03 -8.65 -2.81
CA MET A 63 0.75 -8.15 -3.32
C MET A 63 0.34 -8.85 -4.62
N ASP A 64 -0.97 -8.95 -4.86
CA ASP A 64 -1.57 -9.28 -6.15
C ASP A 64 -2.62 -8.22 -6.46
N GLY A 65 -2.19 -7.19 -7.20
CA GLY A 65 -2.98 -5.98 -7.43
C GLY A 65 -3.26 -5.21 -6.12
N LEU A 66 -4.54 -5.18 -5.71
CA LEU A 66 -4.98 -4.51 -4.47
C LEU A 66 -5.11 -5.48 -3.28
N GLY A 67 -4.85 -6.77 -3.48
CA GLY A 67 -4.92 -7.81 -2.44
C GLY A 67 -3.55 -8.21 -1.91
N ILE A 68 -3.49 -8.69 -0.66
CA ILE A 68 -2.30 -9.34 -0.11
C ILE A 68 -2.28 -10.79 -0.58
N LYS A 69 -1.22 -11.17 -1.32
CA LYS A 69 -0.94 -12.53 -1.77
C LYS A 69 -0.33 -13.37 -0.66
N ALA A 70 0.65 -12.82 0.05
CA ALA A 70 1.30 -13.43 1.19
C ALA A 70 1.92 -12.36 2.10
N GLU A 71 2.16 -12.71 3.36
CA GLU A 71 2.74 -11.76 4.32
C GLU A 71 3.59 -12.45 5.38
N GLY A 72 4.48 -11.70 6.01
CA GLY A 72 5.28 -12.21 7.12
C GLY A 72 6.28 -11.24 7.72
N THR A 73 6.68 -11.53 8.97
CA THR A 73 7.78 -10.82 9.63
C THR A 73 9.10 -11.21 8.99
N VAL A 74 9.87 -10.22 8.56
CA VAL A 74 11.24 -10.44 8.09
C VAL A 74 12.12 -10.66 9.32
N SER A 75 12.55 -11.90 9.52
CA SER A 75 13.44 -12.25 10.61
C SER A 75 14.85 -11.74 10.30
N HIS A 76 15.26 -10.70 11.00
CA HIS A 76 16.60 -10.13 10.92
C HIS A 76 17.37 -10.45 12.20
N ALA A 77 18.52 -11.11 12.07
CA ALA A 77 19.47 -11.27 13.18
C ALA A 77 20.31 -10.00 13.28
N ALA A 78 20.48 -9.46 14.49
CA ALA A 78 21.23 -8.23 14.73
C ALA A 78 22.51 -8.16 13.88
N VAL A 79 22.63 -7.10 13.08
CA VAL A 79 23.87 -6.83 12.35
C VAL A 79 24.97 -6.54 13.38
N SER A 80 26.00 -7.40 13.45
CA SER A 80 27.18 -7.11 14.29
C SER A 80 27.81 -5.79 13.85
N SER A 81 28.40 -5.03 14.78
CA SER A 81 29.14 -3.81 14.48
C SER A 81 30.30 -3.98 13.50
N ASP A 82 30.71 -5.24 13.23
CA ASP A 82 31.78 -5.59 12.29
C ASP A 82 31.31 -5.60 10.82
N TRP A 83 30.01 -5.45 10.56
CA TRP A 83 29.52 -5.26 9.20
C TRP A 83 29.81 -3.85 8.70
N HIS A 84 30.31 -3.77 7.48
CA HIS A 84 30.56 -2.52 6.78
C HIS A 84 29.89 -2.58 5.40
N ILE A 85 29.20 -1.50 5.02
CA ILE A 85 28.72 -1.30 3.65
C ILE A 85 29.89 -0.71 2.86
N PHE A 86 30.30 -1.37 1.78
CA PHE A 86 31.28 -0.81 0.84
C PHE A 86 30.55 0.04 -0.20
N SER A 87 31.07 1.24 -0.46
CA SER A 87 30.63 2.14 -1.54
C SER A 87 31.46 1.95 -2.79
#